data_AF-A0A4U7JM61-F1
#
_entry.id   AF-A0A4U7JM61-F1
#
_cell.length_a   1.000
_cell.length_b   1.000
_cell.length_c   1.000
_cell.angle_alpha   90.00
_cell.angle_beta   90.00
_cell.angle_gamma   90.00
#
_symmetry.space_group_name_H-M   'P 1'
#
loop_
_entity.id
_entity.type
_entity.pdbx_description
1 polymer ?
#
loop_
_entity_poly.entity_id
_entity_poly.type
_entity_poly.pdbx_seq_one_letter_code
_entity_poly.pdbx_strand_id
1 'polypeptide(L)'
;MKRSRLLILSLVIALAASVFSMTIVSAATLYGDLNQDGAIDAIDFALMKGHLLGNTELSDLKAADLDADGSVNALDYSLLKQYLLKVIDKFPADKGTEEGKKTEAEKLLGDIIFSVPGSTFQNSISVSLSTKISNAEIRYTTDGSIPTINSPVYKNPLTLTKTTQVRAQAFVNGAASGKVGTAVYICTSINTTHDLPIVIIDSYGAGKAGKEDYLEAAIMVMEPKNNQASLLQAPTIATRGGYHIRGQSSSNFEKAPYRLEFWDNKGDDAKYSIMGLPADGDWCLLSPYPDKSLIRNALAYELGNIMGLETPGYTFVEVYINTDNQPVSSSDYQGVYLLTEKIEIDKDRLNIAKLKKEDLTEPNITGGYLMQFNMMAAEPPLIRGNGWSDLELTEPDDALPEQIAWITNYIQKTHNAIHSANPSDPNTGYPAYIDVDSFVDYIIVNEMARQGDSYMRSTRIFKDRGQKLKAGPLWDFDLGFDCVAGFGWGGGGSSNVQGWQFQPMFGTNSTVDWYYTLMKDPSFQQKIAARWSSLRSGPLSDNNLKALIQRLSSPLSNGAKRNFQKWNILNTSMVGGFGTQTTQTWEQQIDILQRFVINRAAWLDTSGWKPTTTNPWGF
;
A
#
# COMPACT_ATOMS: atom_id res chain seq x y z
N MET A 1 23.97 82.83 39.39
CA MET A 1 24.74 82.71 40.65
C MET A 1 25.49 81.38 40.66
N LYS A 2 26.81 81.44 40.90
CA LYS A 2 27.77 80.37 41.26
C LYS A 2 27.83 79.13 40.34
N ARG A 3 28.85 78.97 39.47
CA ARG A 3 30.25 78.55 39.75
C ARG A 3 30.26 77.23 40.54
N SER A 4 30.82 76.11 40.06
CA SER A 4 32.27 75.86 39.89
C SER A 4 32.42 74.40 39.37
N ARG A 5 33.13 74.13 38.26
CA ARG A 5 34.55 73.65 38.20
C ARG A 5 34.73 72.26 38.87
N LEU A 6 35.36 71.23 38.28
CA LEU A 6 36.62 71.23 37.56
C LEU A 6 37.02 69.81 37.04
N LEU A 7 37.72 69.74 35.89
CA LEU A 7 38.82 68.81 35.46
C LEU A 7 38.51 67.30 35.29
N ILE A 8 38.45 66.68 34.09
CA ILE A 8 39.40 66.51 32.94
C ILE A 8 40.60 65.57 33.21
N LEU A 9 40.60 64.38 32.57
CA LEU A 9 41.67 63.79 31.72
C LEU A 9 41.19 62.40 31.23
N SER A 10 40.64 62.25 30.02
CA SER A 10 41.28 61.79 28.74
C SER A 10 41.88 60.37 28.81
N LEU A 11 41.46 59.39 27.98
CA LEU A 11 41.93 59.25 26.60
C LEU A 11 41.03 58.30 25.75
N VAL A 12 40.47 58.84 24.66
CA VAL A 12 40.41 58.34 23.25
C VAL A 12 39.90 56.90 22.98
N ILE A 13 38.76 56.77 22.27
CA ILE A 13 38.60 56.35 20.84
C ILE A 13 37.09 56.16 20.56
N ALA A 14 36.61 56.76 19.48
CA ALA A 14 35.24 56.65 18.97
C ALA A 14 34.98 55.30 18.29
N LEU A 15 33.76 54.74 18.43
CA LEU A 15 32.90 54.39 17.29
C LEU A 15 31.51 53.86 17.70
N ALA A 16 30.51 54.33 16.96
CA ALA A 16 29.28 53.66 16.53
C ALA A 16 28.24 53.19 17.57
N ALA A 17 27.06 53.81 17.45
CA ALA A 17 25.81 53.45 18.10
C ALA A 17 25.42 51.98 17.82
N SER A 18 25.23 51.22 18.89
CA SER A 18 24.57 49.91 18.86
C SER A 18 23.11 50.12 19.25
N VAL A 19 22.24 50.26 18.26
CA VAL A 19 20.82 50.00 18.43
C VAL A 19 20.68 48.50 18.55
N PHE A 20 20.36 48.00 19.74
CA PHE A 20 19.95 46.61 19.94
C PHE A 20 18.62 46.41 19.19
N SER A 21 18.67 45.85 17.98
CA SER A 21 17.51 45.18 17.40
C SER A 21 17.32 43.88 18.17
N MET A 22 16.35 43.86 19.08
CA MET A 22 15.83 42.65 19.67
C MET A 22 15.13 41.87 18.54
N THR A 23 15.78 40.86 17.99
CA THR A 23 15.11 39.84 17.20
C THR A 23 14.18 39.09 18.14
N ILE A 24 12.87 39.30 18.01
CA ILE A 24 11.89 38.38 18.58
C ILE A 24 12.09 37.05 17.85
N VAL A 25 12.73 36.10 18.51
CA VAL A 25 12.69 34.70 18.10
C VAL A 25 11.24 34.28 18.33
N SER A 26 10.47 34.11 17.24
CA SER A 26 9.20 33.41 17.32
C SER A 26 9.50 32.02 17.87
N ALA A 27 8.92 31.67 19.01
CA ALA A 27 8.90 30.27 19.44
C ALA A 27 8.29 29.44 18.30
N ALA A 28 8.85 28.25 18.06
CA ALA A 28 8.25 27.31 17.11
C ALA A 28 6.84 26.97 17.60
N THR A 29 5.85 27.04 16.71
CA THR A 29 4.48 26.59 16.99
C THR A 29 4.53 25.13 17.47
N LEU A 30 4.03 24.87 18.67
CA LEU A 30 3.82 23.52 19.17
C LEU A 30 2.44 23.05 18.66
N TYR A 31 2.42 22.09 17.73
CA TYR A 31 1.16 21.54 17.24
C TYR A 31 0.41 20.85 18.38
N GLY A 32 -0.90 21.08 18.46
CA GLY A 32 -1.79 20.56 19.50
C GLY A 32 -1.90 21.42 20.76
N ASP A 33 -1.02 22.40 20.97
CA ASP A 33 -1.12 23.36 22.07
C ASP A 33 -1.92 24.59 21.61
N LEU A 34 -3.23 24.55 21.88
CA LEU A 34 -4.18 25.54 21.37
C LEU A 34 -4.34 26.75 22.30
N ASN A 35 -3.86 26.65 23.54
CA ASN A 35 -3.91 27.71 24.54
C ASN A 35 -2.54 28.38 24.80
N GLN A 36 -1.46 27.85 24.19
CA GLN A 36 -0.08 28.29 24.29
C GLN A 36 0.52 28.19 25.71
N ASP A 37 0.07 27.22 26.50
CA ASP A 37 0.58 26.95 27.84
C ASP A 37 1.79 25.99 27.87
N GLY A 38 2.16 25.44 26.70
CA GLY A 38 3.28 24.52 26.52
C GLY A 38 2.94 23.06 26.82
N ALA A 39 1.66 22.73 27.09
CA ALA A 39 1.16 21.38 27.24
C ALA A 39 0.12 21.06 26.14
N ILE A 40 -0.02 19.77 25.83
CA ILE A 40 -1.08 19.25 24.95
C ILE A 40 -1.97 18.37 25.83
N ASP A 41 -3.12 18.88 26.24
CA ASP A 41 -3.99 18.21 27.20
C ASP A 41 -5.50 18.33 26.89
N ALA A 42 -6.33 17.99 27.88
CA ALA A 42 -7.77 17.99 27.73
C ALA A 42 -8.37 19.40 27.49
N ILE A 43 -7.64 20.46 27.86
CA ILE A 43 -8.02 21.86 27.62
C ILE A 43 -7.94 22.16 26.12
N ASP A 44 -6.86 21.76 25.45
CA ASP A 44 -6.70 21.92 24.00
C ASP A 44 -7.76 21.15 23.23
N PHE A 45 -8.05 19.94 23.69
CA PHE A 45 -9.11 19.12 23.10
C PHE A 45 -10.50 19.78 23.21
N ALA A 46 -10.78 20.44 24.34
CA ALA A 46 -12.02 21.20 24.52
C ALA A 46 -12.06 22.46 23.64
N LEU A 47 -10.93 23.14 23.46
CA LEU A 47 -10.80 24.31 22.59
C LEU A 47 -11.01 23.94 21.12
N MET A 48 -10.39 22.86 20.65
CA MET A 48 -10.58 22.30 19.31
C MET A 48 -12.07 22.01 19.04
N LYS A 49 -12.74 21.35 19.99
CA LYS A 49 -14.18 21.06 19.90
C LYS A 49 -15.02 22.34 19.86
N GLY A 50 -14.67 23.32 20.71
CA GLY A 50 -15.34 24.63 20.74
C GLY A 50 -15.22 25.35 19.40
N HIS A 51 -14.05 25.29 18.77
CA HIS A 51 -13.79 25.86 17.46
C HIS A 51 -14.61 25.21 16.35
N LEU A 52 -14.61 23.87 16.28
CA LEU A 52 -15.39 23.14 15.27
C LEU A 52 -16.90 23.33 15.40
N LEU A 53 -17.38 23.66 16.60
CA LEU A 53 -18.79 23.98 16.86
C LEU A 53 -19.12 25.47 16.67
N GLY A 54 -18.15 26.32 16.32
CA GLY A 54 -18.33 27.76 16.16
C GLY A 54 -18.53 28.53 17.47
N ASN A 55 -18.18 27.93 18.60
CA ASN A 55 -18.36 28.51 19.94
C ASN A 55 -17.10 29.21 20.47
N THR A 56 -15.94 28.96 19.86
CA THR A 56 -14.64 29.46 20.33
C THR A 56 -13.75 29.83 19.13
N GLU A 57 -13.11 31.00 19.16
CA GLU A 57 -12.05 31.35 18.21
C GLU A 57 -10.68 30.90 18.77
N LEU A 58 -9.85 30.29 17.92
CA LEU A 58 -8.49 29.89 18.28
C LEU A 58 -7.51 31.00 17.90
N SER A 59 -6.56 31.28 18.79
CA SER A 59 -5.53 32.31 18.56
C SER A 59 -4.45 31.87 17.57
N ASP A 60 -4.21 30.56 17.42
CA ASP A 60 -3.26 29.99 16.47
C ASP A 60 -3.90 28.80 15.74
N LEU A 61 -4.42 29.06 14.53
CA LEU A 61 -4.98 28.01 13.67
C LEU A 61 -3.91 27.04 13.17
N LYS A 62 -2.65 27.46 13.14
CA LYS A 62 -1.55 26.59 12.72
C LYS A 62 -1.27 25.53 13.78
N ALA A 63 -1.36 25.87 15.06
CA ALA A 63 -1.27 24.88 16.14
C ALA A 63 -2.42 23.86 16.10
N ALA A 64 -3.54 24.19 15.45
CA ALA A 64 -4.73 23.37 15.33
C ALA A 64 -4.83 22.54 14.04
N ASP A 65 -4.01 22.84 13.04
CA ASP A 65 -3.88 22.08 11.78
C ASP A 65 -2.82 20.98 11.99
N LEU A 66 -3.28 19.84 12.51
CA LEU A 66 -2.46 18.74 13.01
C LEU A 66 -2.06 17.76 11.91
N ASP A 67 -2.62 17.86 10.70
CA ASP A 67 -2.16 17.13 9.52
C ASP A 67 -1.48 18.00 8.44
N ALA A 68 -1.43 19.32 8.65
CA ALA A 68 -0.84 20.30 7.76
C ALA A 68 -1.55 20.36 6.39
N ASP A 69 -2.86 20.08 6.35
CA ASP A 69 -3.69 20.19 5.15
C ASP A 69 -4.17 21.63 4.88
N GLY A 70 -3.93 22.55 5.82
CA GLY A 70 -4.30 23.96 5.75
C GLY A 70 -5.69 24.28 6.29
N SER A 71 -6.41 23.31 6.87
CA SER A 71 -7.77 23.43 7.40
C SER A 71 -7.87 22.82 8.79
N VAL A 72 -8.58 23.49 9.72
CA VAL A 72 -8.86 22.92 11.05
C VAL A 72 -10.22 22.25 11.03
N ASN A 73 -10.27 20.93 11.09
CA ASN A 73 -11.48 20.13 10.88
C ASN A 73 -11.56 18.89 11.80
N ALA A 74 -12.50 17.98 11.51
CA ALA A 74 -12.75 16.79 12.33
C ALA A 74 -11.56 15.81 12.35
N LEU A 75 -10.68 15.86 11.34
CA LEU A 75 -9.45 15.07 11.27
C LEU A 75 -8.46 15.53 12.35
N ASP A 76 -8.22 16.84 12.49
CA ASP A 76 -7.37 17.40 13.55
C ASP A 76 -7.90 17.06 14.94
N TYR A 77 -9.21 17.16 15.13
CA TYR A 77 -9.84 16.76 16.38
C TYR A 77 -9.64 15.28 16.70
N SER A 78 -9.66 14.41 15.67
CA SER A 78 -9.33 12.99 15.82
C SER A 78 -7.87 12.76 16.17
N LEU A 79 -6.94 13.49 15.52
CA LEU A 79 -5.50 13.40 15.78
C LEU A 79 -5.18 13.85 17.21
N LEU A 80 -5.75 14.96 17.66
CA LEU A 80 -5.58 15.45 19.04
C LEU A 80 -6.07 14.41 20.06
N LYS A 81 -7.20 13.75 19.79
CA LYS A 81 -7.69 12.65 20.62
C LYS A 81 -6.73 11.46 20.64
N GLN A 82 -6.20 11.07 19.49
CA GLN A 82 -5.25 9.96 19.37
C GLN A 82 -3.96 10.26 20.14
N TYR A 83 -3.47 11.50 20.10
CA TYR A 83 -2.30 11.94 20.83
C TYR A 83 -2.52 11.86 22.35
N LEU A 84 -3.65 12.37 22.86
CA LEU A 84 -3.99 12.30 24.29
C LEU A 84 -4.17 10.86 24.79
N LEU A 85 -4.62 9.96 23.91
CA LEU A 85 -4.75 8.52 24.19
C LEU A 85 -3.44 7.75 24.00
N LYS A 86 -2.34 8.42 23.62
CA LYS A 86 -1.03 7.82 23.29
C LYS A 86 -1.11 6.76 22.19
N VAL A 87 -2.07 6.90 21.28
CA VAL A 87 -2.16 6.12 20.04
C VAL A 87 -1.12 6.62 19.03
N ILE A 88 -0.91 7.95 19.01
CA ILE A 88 0.21 8.60 18.33
C ILE A 88 1.02 9.37 19.38
N ASP A 89 2.32 9.51 19.14
CA ASP A 89 3.28 10.22 19.99
C ASP A 89 3.72 11.57 19.41
N LYS A 90 3.23 11.90 18.22
CA LYS A 90 3.50 13.12 17.43
C LYS A 90 2.41 13.33 16.38
N PHE A 91 2.14 14.57 16.01
CA PHE A 91 1.17 14.88 14.96
C PHE A 91 1.77 14.71 13.57
N PRO A 92 0.97 14.38 12.53
CA PRO A 92 1.46 14.40 11.15
C PRO A 92 2.02 15.77 10.71
N ALA A 93 1.49 16.86 11.28
CA ALA A 93 2.01 18.22 11.10
C ALA A 93 3.34 18.49 11.83
N ASP A 94 3.72 17.67 12.82
CA ASP A 94 5.05 17.66 13.42
C ASP A 94 6.06 17.08 12.41
N LYS A 95 6.31 17.84 11.34
CA LYS A 95 7.57 17.75 10.63
C LYS A 95 8.61 18.31 11.59
N GLY A 96 9.07 17.44 12.50
CA GLY A 96 10.19 17.76 13.35
C GLY A 96 11.26 18.43 12.50
N THR A 97 11.88 19.47 13.04
CA THR A 97 13.21 19.86 12.57
C THR A 97 14.15 18.69 12.87
N GLU A 98 14.06 17.61 12.08
CA GLU A 98 15.13 16.65 11.90
C GLU A 98 16.21 17.37 11.09
N GLU A 99 16.98 18.22 11.77
CA GLU A 99 18.26 18.65 11.22
C GLU A 99 19.11 17.39 11.00
N GLY A 100 19.21 16.96 9.73
CA GLY A 100 20.32 16.13 9.24
C GLY A 100 20.00 14.76 8.64
N LYS A 101 18.76 14.27 8.59
CA LYS A 101 18.44 13.05 7.83
C LYS A 101 17.93 13.38 6.43
N LYS A 102 18.77 13.10 5.43
CA LYS A 102 18.34 13.04 4.03
C LYS A 102 17.17 12.06 3.89
N THR A 103 16.10 12.47 3.20
CA THR A 103 15.07 11.56 2.68
C THR A 103 15.72 10.44 1.86
N GLU A 104 15.06 9.29 1.70
CA GLU A 104 15.65 8.20 0.88
C GLU A 104 16.02 8.68 -0.54
N ALA A 105 15.21 9.56 -1.13
CA ALA A 105 15.48 10.14 -2.44
C ALA A 105 16.73 11.04 -2.43
N GLU A 106 16.94 11.81 -1.36
CA GLU A 106 18.16 12.60 -1.18
C GLU A 106 19.40 11.75 -0.88
N LYS A 107 19.24 10.55 -0.28
CA LYS A 107 20.34 9.60 -0.11
C LYS A 107 20.83 9.07 -1.46
N LEU A 108 19.94 8.94 -2.44
CA LEU A 108 20.30 8.54 -3.81
C LEU A 108 21.28 9.54 -4.45
N LEU A 109 21.23 10.82 -4.09
CA LEU A 109 22.13 11.86 -4.62
C LEU A 109 23.57 11.78 -4.08
N GLY A 110 23.83 11.02 -3.00
CA GLY A 110 25.17 10.85 -2.46
C GLY A 110 25.86 12.17 -2.08
N ASP A 111 27.12 12.33 -2.51
CA ASP A 111 27.91 13.57 -2.33
C ASP A 111 28.05 14.39 -3.63
N ILE A 112 27.17 14.11 -4.60
CA ILE A 112 27.07 14.85 -5.87
C ILE A 112 25.85 15.76 -5.81
N ILE A 113 26.03 16.99 -6.30
CA ILE A 113 24.96 17.96 -6.50
C ILE A 113 24.66 18.02 -7.99
N PHE A 114 23.46 17.61 -8.36
CA PHE A 114 22.91 17.73 -9.71
C PHE A 114 22.19 19.08 -9.83
N SER A 115 22.45 19.83 -10.90
CA SER A 115 21.80 21.14 -11.10
C SER A 115 20.29 21.04 -11.34
N VAL A 116 19.82 19.87 -11.79
CA VAL A 116 18.41 19.54 -11.93
C VAL A 116 18.16 18.26 -11.13
N PRO A 117 17.14 18.20 -10.26
CA PRO A 117 16.71 16.95 -9.64
C PRO A 117 16.25 15.92 -10.69
N GLY A 118 16.18 14.65 -10.31
CA GLY A 118 15.60 13.63 -11.19
C GLY A 118 14.19 14.03 -11.64
N SER A 119 13.97 14.08 -12.96
CA SER A 119 12.75 14.62 -13.55
C SER A 119 12.45 14.01 -14.90
N THR A 120 11.21 14.17 -15.36
CA THR A 120 10.90 14.00 -16.76
C THR A 120 11.39 15.21 -17.56
N PHE A 121 11.58 15.05 -18.88
CA PHE A 121 11.93 16.14 -19.80
C PHE A 121 11.48 15.84 -21.23
N GLN A 122 11.40 16.88 -22.06
CA GLN A 122 11.15 16.75 -23.51
C GLN A 122 12.35 17.22 -24.31
N ASN A 123 12.61 16.56 -25.45
CA ASN A 123 13.69 16.85 -26.40
C ASN A 123 15.11 16.70 -25.84
N SER A 124 15.49 17.58 -24.91
CA SER A 124 16.78 17.56 -24.24
C SER A 124 16.77 18.26 -22.89
N ILE A 125 17.61 17.80 -21.97
CA ILE A 125 17.89 18.46 -20.68
C ILE A 125 19.40 18.61 -20.48
N SER A 126 19.83 19.73 -19.88
CA SER A 126 21.23 19.97 -19.54
C SER A 126 21.44 19.87 -18.03
N VAL A 127 22.33 18.96 -17.62
CA VAL A 127 22.58 18.63 -16.22
C VAL A 127 24.03 18.93 -15.89
N SER A 128 24.25 19.86 -14.96
CA SER A 128 25.57 20.14 -14.41
C SER A 128 25.79 19.36 -13.11
N LEU A 129 27.02 18.89 -12.91
CA LEU A 129 27.44 18.17 -11.71
C LEU A 129 28.41 19.03 -10.89
N SER A 130 28.27 19.02 -9.58
CA SER A 130 29.24 19.61 -8.65
C SER A 130 29.34 18.79 -7.37
N THR A 131 30.36 19.05 -6.55
CA THR A 131 30.54 18.38 -5.26
C THR A 131 31.16 19.36 -4.26
N LYS A 132 30.87 19.14 -2.96
CA LYS A 132 31.50 19.88 -1.86
C LYS A 132 32.85 19.28 -1.45
N ILE A 133 33.24 18.14 -2.00
CA ILE A 133 34.50 17.48 -1.68
C ILE A 133 35.65 18.27 -2.32
N SER A 134 36.53 18.79 -1.47
CA SER A 134 37.65 19.64 -1.89
C SER A 134 38.65 18.88 -2.74
N ASN A 135 39.18 19.52 -3.78
CA ASN A 135 40.18 18.97 -4.72
C ASN A 135 39.72 17.70 -5.45
N ALA A 136 38.41 17.47 -5.55
CA ALA A 136 37.88 16.30 -6.22
C ALA A 136 37.60 16.54 -7.71
N GLU A 137 37.93 15.53 -8.51
CA GLU A 137 37.45 15.37 -9.89
C GLU A 137 36.16 14.54 -9.87
N ILE A 138 35.12 14.96 -10.59
CA ILE A 138 33.89 14.16 -10.70
C ILE A 138 34.01 13.22 -11.90
N ARG A 139 33.74 11.93 -11.67
CA ARG A 139 33.62 10.89 -12.71
C ARG A 139 32.16 10.46 -12.81
N TYR A 140 31.72 10.10 -14.01
CA TYR A 140 30.31 9.76 -14.23
C TYR A 140 30.11 8.61 -15.23
N THR A 141 28.91 8.04 -15.20
CA THR A 141 28.41 7.01 -16.13
C THR A 141 26.97 7.32 -16.50
N THR A 142 26.51 6.79 -17.62
CA THR A 142 25.14 6.96 -18.15
C THR A 142 24.49 5.63 -18.52
N ASP A 143 25.09 4.52 -18.10
CA ASP A 143 24.72 3.14 -18.43
C ASP A 143 24.32 2.33 -17.18
N GLY A 144 24.10 3.02 -16.05
CA GLY A 144 23.75 2.40 -14.78
C GLY A 144 24.94 1.85 -13.97
N SER A 145 26.16 1.79 -14.52
CA SER A 145 27.33 1.28 -13.78
C SER A 145 27.86 2.26 -12.73
N ILE A 146 28.47 1.77 -11.64
CA ILE A 146 29.13 2.64 -10.65
C ILE A 146 30.37 3.29 -11.28
N PRO A 147 30.56 4.63 -11.19
CA PRO A 147 31.76 5.27 -11.71
C PRO A 147 33.04 4.74 -11.06
N THR A 148 34.05 4.49 -11.88
CA THR A 148 35.39 4.12 -11.44
C THR A 148 36.40 5.18 -11.88
N ILE A 149 37.66 5.02 -11.50
CA ILE A 149 38.73 5.91 -11.98
C ILE A 149 38.91 5.86 -13.51
N ASN A 150 38.41 4.81 -14.17
CA ASN A 150 38.44 4.67 -15.63
C ASN A 150 37.21 5.30 -16.31
N SER A 151 36.20 5.71 -15.56
CA SER A 151 35.01 6.37 -16.10
C SER A 151 35.35 7.77 -16.64
N PRO A 152 34.55 8.34 -17.56
CA PRO A 152 34.75 9.69 -18.06
C PRO A 152 34.82 10.77 -16.97
N VAL A 153 35.74 11.72 -17.13
CA VAL A 153 35.83 12.93 -16.29
C VAL A 153 34.73 13.90 -16.70
N TYR A 154 33.95 14.37 -15.74
CA TYR A 154 32.99 15.45 -15.94
C TYR A 154 33.73 16.79 -16.13
N LYS A 155 33.56 17.41 -17.31
CA LYS A 155 34.19 18.71 -17.65
C LYS A 155 33.19 19.79 -18.09
N ASN A 156 32.07 19.37 -18.67
CA ASN A 156 31.02 20.24 -19.20
C ASN A 156 29.65 19.66 -18.82
N PRO A 157 28.59 20.49 -18.75
CA PRO A 157 27.23 20.00 -18.53
C PRO A 157 26.85 18.86 -19.47
N LEU A 158 26.15 17.85 -18.94
CA LEU A 158 25.67 16.69 -19.69
C LEU A 158 24.38 17.06 -20.41
N THR A 159 24.35 16.93 -21.74
CA THR A 159 23.13 17.07 -22.53
C THR A 159 22.51 15.71 -22.76
N LEU A 160 21.37 15.45 -22.13
CA LEU A 160 20.62 14.20 -22.25
C LEU A 160 19.48 14.39 -23.24
N THR A 161 19.29 13.44 -24.16
CA THR A 161 18.22 13.47 -25.18
C THR A 161 17.28 12.27 -25.12
N LYS A 162 17.57 11.32 -24.22
CA LYS A 162 16.80 10.09 -23.99
C LYS A 162 16.78 9.75 -22.50
N THR A 163 15.88 8.84 -22.09
CA THR A 163 15.83 8.35 -20.70
C THR A 163 17.21 7.86 -20.29
N THR A 164 17.74 8.41 -19.20
CA THR A 164 19.13 8.20 -18.77
C THR A 164 19.21 8.21 -17.25
N GLN A 165 19.89 7.19 -16.70
CA GLN A 165 20.38 7.20 -15.33
C GLN A 165 21.79 7.78 -15.32
N VAL A 166 22.00 8.92 -14.67
CA VAL A 166 23.32 9.50 -14.48
C VAL A 166 23.82 9.10 -13.10
N ARG A 167 24.95 8.38 -13.05
CA ARG A 167 25.65 8.06 -11.81
C ARG A 167 26.97 8.78 -11.79
N ALA A 168 27.34 9.37 -10.65
CA ALA A 168 28.54 10.18 -10.51
C ALA A 168 29.18 9.98 -9.14
N GLN A 169 30.50 10.12 -9.07
CA GLN A 169 31.25 10.06 -7.81
C GLN A 169 32.49 10.96 -7.89
N ALA A 170 32.88 11.54 -6.76
CA ALA A 170 34.06 12.36 -6.67
C ALA A 170 35.32 11.49 -6.46
N PHE A 171 36.46 11.93 -6.99
CA PHE A 171 37.74 11.25 -6.90
C PHE A 171 38.82 12.25 -6.49
N VAL A 172 39.57 11.95 -5.44
CA VAL A 172 40.72 12.75 -5.01
C VAL A 172 41.98 11.90 -5.21
N ASN A 173 42.94 12.43 -5.98
CA ASN A 173 44.19 11.72 -6.31
C ASN A 173 43.97 10.29 -6.87
N GLY A 174 42.91 10.11 -7.65
CA GLY A 174 42.56 8.83 -8.27
C GLY A 174 41.78 7.85 -7.39
N ALA A 175 41.52 8.18 -6.12
CA ALA A 175 40.73 7.35 -5.21
C ALA A 175 39.29 7.86 -5.09
N ALA A 176 38.31 6.95 -5.15
CA ALA A 176 36.91 7.27 -4.93
C ALA A 176 36.73 7.94 -3.56
N SER A 177 36.14 9.13 -3.55
CA SER A 177 36.00 10.01 -2.40
C SER A 177 34.54 10.46 -2.30
N GLY A 178 33.88 10.14 -1.20
CA GLY A 178 32.44 10.39 -1.02
C GLY A 178 31.54 9.29 -1.59
N LYS A 179 30.24 9.44 -1.35
CA LYS A 179 29.18 8.53 -1.79
C LYS A 179 28.81 8.79 -3.25
N VAL A 180 28.58 7.71 -3.99
CA VAL A 180 27.99 7.76 -5.34
C VAL A 180 26.68 8.52 -5.29
N GLY A 181 26.47 9.43 -6.23
CA GLY A 181 25.19 10.08 -6.50
C GLY A 181 24.57 9.54 -7.77
N THR A 182 23.26 9.33 -7.74
CA THR A 182 22.45 8.89 -8.88
C THR A 182 21.27 9.83 -9.05
N ALA A 183 21.03 10.26 -10.30
CA ALA A 183 19.83 10.96 -10.71
C ALA A 183 19.26 10.28 -11.97
N VAL A 184 17.94 10.12 -12.00
CA VAL A 184 17.21 9.47 -13.11
C VAL A 184 16.43 10.53 -13.87
N TYR A 185 16.55 10.53 -15.20
CA TYR A 185 15.83 11.45 -16.08
C TYR A 185 15.05 10.65 -17.12
N ILE A 186 13.73 10.81 -17.18
CA ILE A 186 12.88 10.10 -18.16
C ILE A 186 12.53 11.07 -19.30
N CYS A 187 12.83 10.68 -20.54
CA CYS A 187 12.45 11.46 -21.71
C CYS A 187 11.00 11.15 -22.08
N THR A 188 10.18 12.17 -22.34
CA THR A 188 8.79 12.02 -22.78
C THR A 188 8.48 12.91 -23.99
N SER A 189 7.64 12.41 -24.88
CA SER A 189 7.12 13.15 -26.05
C SER A 189 5.78 13.83 -25.77
N ILE A 190 5.20 13.61 -24.60
CA ILE A 190 3.85 14.05 -24.23
C ILE A 190 3.87 14.78 -22.88
N ASN A 191 2.82 15.56 -22.62
CA ASN A 191 2.54 16.12 -21.30
C ASN A 191 1.06 15.96 -20.94
N THR A 192 0.63 14.71 -20.83
CA THR A 192 -0.73 14.38 -20.44
C THR A 192 -0.95 14.66 -18.96
N THR A 193 -2.17 15.06 -18.63
CA THR A 193 -2.60 15.29 -17.25
C THR A 193 -3.62 14.26 -16.82
N HIS A 194 -3.60 13.93 -15.54
CA HIS A 194 -4.36 12.86 -14.91
C HIS A 194 -4.92 13.35 -13.58
N ASP A 195 -6.05 12.79 -13.15
CA ASP A 195 -6.65 13.10 -11.84
C ASP A 195 -6.11 12.17 -10.76
N LEU A 196 -5.55 11.02 -11.18
CA LEU A 196 -4.89 10.04 -10.32
C LEU A 196 -3.37 10.25 -10.34
N PRO A 197 -2.66 9.78 -9.29
CA PRO A 197 -1.22 9.66 -9.35
C PRO A 197 -0.74 8.89 -10.58
N ILE A 198 0.41 9.29 -11.12
CA ILE A 198 1.01 8.66 -12.29
C ILE A 198 2.24 7.88 -11.84
N VAL A 199 2.38 6.66 -12.33
CA VAL A 199 3.61 5.87 -12.21
C VAL A 199 4.19 5.68 -13.61
N ILE A 200 5.42 6.13 -13.83
CA ILE A 200 6.18 5.85 -15.06
C ILE A 200 7.25 4.82 -14.74
N ILE A 201 7.33 3.79 -15.58
CA ILE A 201 8.38 2.77 -15.60
C ILE A 201 9.02 2.80 -16.99
N ASP A 202 10.33 3.00 -17.07
CA ASP A 202 11.09 3.00 -18.33
C ASP A 202 12.27 2.03 -18.20
N SER A 203 12.29 0.99 -19.05
CA SER A 203 13.30 -0.09 -18.99
C SER A 203 14.54 0.21 -19.83
N TYR A 204 14.78 1.47 -20.22
CA TYR A 204 15.92 1.89 -21.02
C TYR A 204 16.04 1.15 -22.36
N GLY A 205 14.91 0.67 -22.90
CA GLY A 205 14.87 -0.14 -24.11
C GLY A 205 15.25 -1.61 -23.95
N ALA A 206 15.26 -2.14 -22.73
CA ALA A 206 15.54 -3.56 -22.47
C ALA A 206 14.38 -4.50 -22.82
N GLY A 207 13.25 -3.97 -23.31
CA GLY A 207 12.07 -4.75 -23.65
C GLY A 207 11.14 -4.99 -22.45
N LYS A 208 10.25 -5.96 -22.61
CA LYS A 208 9.23 -6.32 -21.61
C LYS A 208 9.83 -7.22 -20.54
N ALA A 209 9.57 -6.92 -19.27
CA ALA A 209 10.01 -7.73 -18.14
C ALA A 209 9.45 -9.17 -18.16
N GLY A 210 10.20 -10.11 -17.58
CA GLY A 210 9.81 -11.51 -17.36
C GLY A 210 8.98 -11.69 -16.07
N LYS A 211 8.87 -12.94 -15.58
CA LYS A 211 8.08 -13.26 -14.36
C LYS A 211 8.88 -13.33 -13.07
N GLU A 212 10.17 -13.66 -13.12
CA GLU A 212 10.95 -13.98 -11.92
C GLU A 212 12.00 -12.89 -11.64
N ASP A 213 12.79 -12.54 -12.65
CA ASP A 213 13.88 -11.57 -12.48
C ASP A 213 13.38 -10.13 -12.61
N TYR A 214 13.73 -9.30 -11.63
CA TYR A 214 13.56 -7.86 -11.71
C TYR A 214 14.34 -7.29 -12.89
N LEU A 215 13.61 -6.69 -13.85
CA LEU A 215 14.20 -5.90 -14.92
C LEU A 215 14.48 -4.48 -14.41
N GLU A 216 15.72 -4.02 -14.52
CA GLU A 216 16.09 -2.66 -14.11
C GLU A 216 15.30 -1.60 -14.90
N ALA A 217 14.81 -0.59 -14.19
CA ALA A 217 14.03 0.50 -14.73
C ALA A 217 14.28 1.83 -14.01
N ALA A 218 14.03 2.92 -14.73
CA ALA A 218 13.70 4.21 -14.14
C ALA A 218 12.27 4.17 -13.64
N ILE A 219 12.03 4.54 -12.38
CA ILE A 219 10.69 4.63 -11.81
C ILE A 219 10.45 6.05 -11.28
N MET A 220 9.36 6.66 -11.76
CA MET A 220 8.91 7.97 -11.28
C MET A 220 7.45 7.92 -10.83
N VAL A 221 7.16 8.61 -9.72
CA VAL A 221 5.81 8.81 -9.20
C VAL A 221 5.47 10.29 -9.22
N MET A 222 4.31 10.64 -9.77
CA MET A 222 3.78 11.99 -9.79
C MET A 222 2.45 12.00 -9.04
N GLU A 223 2.42 12.70 -7.90
CA GLU A 223 1.19 12.84 -7.12
C GLU A 223 0.39 14.08 -7.53
N PRO A 224 -0.96 14.01 -7.53
CA PRO A 224 -1.77 15.15 -7.91
C PRO A 224 -1.51 16.38 -7.03
N LYS A 225 -1.32 17.53 -7.68
CA LYS A 225 -1.32 18.86 -7.04
C LYS A 225 -2.53 19.62 -7.53
N ASN A 226 -3.35 20.13 -6.62
CA ASN A 226 -4.65 20.75 -6.96
C ASN A 226 -5.52 19.82 -7.82
N ASN A 227 -5.63 18.54 -7.42
CA ASN A 227 -6.38 17.49 -8.10
C ASN A 227 -5.89 17.11 -9.51
N GLN A 228 -4.65 17.44 -9.88
CA GLN A 228 -4.09 17.06 -11.17
C GLN A 228 -2.61 16.65 -11.06
N ALA A 229 -2.25 15.54 -11.70
CA ALA A 229 -0.88 15.12 -11.95
C ALA A 229 -0.53 15.31 -13.43
N SER A 230 0.69 15.74 -13.74
CA SER A 230 1.20 15.95 -15.09
C SER A 230 2.48 15.15 -15.32
N LEU A 231 2.67 14.59 -16.51
CA LEU A 231 3.91 13.87 -16.84
C LEU A 231 5.16 14.76 -16.75
N LEU A 232 5.05 16.09 -16.92
CA LEU A 232 6.17 17.04 -16.80
C LEU A 232 6.27 17.75 -15.45
N GLN A 233 5.44 17.40 -14.47
CA GLN A 233 5.60 17.95 -13.13
C GLN A 233 6.82 17.35 -12.43
N ALA A 234 7.34 18.06 -11.41
CA ALA A 234 8.36 17.49 -10.53
C ALA A 234 7.80 16.22 -9.84
N PRO A 235 8.45 15.05 -10.01
CA PRO A 235 8.00 13.82 -9.39
C PRO A 235 8.19 13.87 -7.87
N THR A 236 7.32 13.18 -7.12
CA THR A 236 7.50 12.98 -5.67
C THR A 236 8.55 11.90 -5.40
N ILE A 237 8.62 10.88 -6.27
CA ILE A 237 9.68 9.88 -6.30
C ILE A 237 10.34 9.86 -7.67
N ALA A 238 11.66 9.92 -7.70
CA ALA A 238 12.47 9.63 -8.88
C ALA A 238 13.61 8.71 -8.47
N THR A 239 13.49 7.43 -8.80
CA THR A 239 14.45 6.41 -8.35
C THR A 239 14.78 5.43 -9.47
N ARG A 240 15.88 4.70 -9.27
CA ARG A 240 16.11 3.43 -9.95
C ARG A 240 15.36 2.33 -9.20
N GLY A 241 15.02 1.28 -9.91
CA GLY A 241 14.34 0.12 -9.32
C GLY A 241 14.28 -1.04 -10.30
N GLY A 242 13.58 -2.08 -9.88
CA GLY A 242 13.26 -3.25 -10.68
C GLY A 242 11.77 -3.39 -10.87
N TYR A 243 11.36 -4.03 -11.96
CA TYR A 243 10.00 -4.55 -12.08
C TYR A 243 9.95 -5.90 -12.80
N HIS A 244 8.97 -6.73 -12.45
CA HIS A 244 8.68 -7.98 -13.16
C HIS A 244 7.17 -8.26 -13.20
N ILE A 245 6.72 -9.08 -14.15
CA ILE A 245 5.34 -9.56 -14.20
C ILE A 245 5.08 -10.44 -12.99
N ARG A 246 3.92 -10.26 -12.35
CA ARG A 246 3.49 -11.10 -11.22
C ARG A 246 2.24 -11.92 -11.52
N GLY A 247 1.91 -12.77 -10.56
CA GLY A 247 0.68 -13.57 -10.57
C GLY A 247 0.80 -14.87 -11.36
N GLN A 248 -0.17 -15.76 -11.17
CA GLN A 248 -0.17 -17.08 -11.76
C GLN A 248 -0.88 -17.06 -13.12
N SER A 249 -2.21 -17.09 -13.14
CA SER A 249 -3.02 -16.99 -14.36
C SER A 249 -2.98 -15.57 -14.95
N SER A 250 -3.01 -14.56 -14.09
CA SER A 250 -3.03 -13.14 -14.46
C SER A 250 -1.77 -12.65 -15.18
N SER A 251 -0.65 -13.39 -15.08
CA SER A 251 0.57 -13.02 -15.81
C SER A 251 0.41 -13.09 -17.33
N ASN A 252 -0.59 -13.84 -17.80
CA ASN A 252 -0.89 -14.02 -19.22
C ASN A 252 -1.91 -12.98 -19.74
N PHE A 253 -2.36 -12.05 -18.91
CA PHE A 253 -3.25 -10.98 -19.34
C PHE A 253 -2.52 -10.01 -20.26
N GLU A 254 -3.25 -9.45 -21.24
CA GLU A 254 -2.72 -8.37 -22.08
C GLU A 254 -2.34 -7.16 -21.22
N LYS A 255 -3.20 -6.82 -20.26
CA LYS A 255 -2.90 -5.89 -19.17
C LYS A 255 -2.34 -6.68 -17.98
N ALA A 256 -1.04 -6.95 -18.02
CA ALA A 256 -0.36 -7.72 -16.99
C ALA A 256 -0.24 -6.94 -15.66
N PRO A 257 -0.27 -7.62 -14.50
CA PRO A 257 0.11 -7.04 -13.22
C PRO A 257 1.62 -7.14 -12.98
N TYR A 258 2.16 -6.24 -12.17
CA TYR A 258 3.61 -6.13 -11.91
C TYR A 258 3.96 -6.10 -10.42
N ARG A 259 5.19 -6.52 -10.11
CA ARG A 259 5.93 -6.21 -8.88
C ARG A 259 6.88 -5.07 -9.17
N LEU A 260 7.06 -4.16 -8.21
CA LEU A 260 8.04 -3.08 -8.24
C LEU A 260 8.94 -3.20 -7.01
N GLU A 261 10.24 -3.02 -7.20
CA GLU A 261 11.22 -2.88 -6.13
C GLU A 261 11.99 -1.57 -6.33
N PHE A 262 12.11 -0.75 -5.29
CA PHE A 262 12.92 0.47 -5.34
C PHE A 262 14.33 0.20 -4.85
N TRP A 263 15.33 0.80 -5.51
CA TRP A 263 16.74 0.50 -5.23
C TRP A 263 17.54 1.71 -4.81
N ASP A 264 18.50 1.48 -3.91
CA ASP A 264 19.50 2.46 -3.52
C ASP A 264 20.69 2.50 -4.51
N ASN A 265 21.76 3.22 -4.15
CA ASN A 265 22.97 3.31 -4.95
C ASN A 265 23.77 1.99 -5.06
N LYS A 266 23.51 1.00 -4.21
CA LYS A 266 24.15 -0.32 -4.29
C LYS A 266 23.29 -1.31 -5.07
N GLY A 267 22.03 -0.99 -5.32
CA GLY A 267 21.06 -1.93 -5.88
C GLY A 267 20.37 -2.73 -4.78
N ASP A 268 20.47 -2.31 -3.52
CA ASP A 268 19.77 -2.90 -2.41
C ASP A 268 18.37 -2.27 -2.28
N ASP A 269 17.44 -3.01 -1.67
CA ASP A 269 16.08 -2.54 -1.37
C ASP A 269 16.08 -1.18 -0.63
N ALA A 270 15.31 -0.23 -1.16
CA ALA A 270 15.21 1.13 -0.67
C ALA A 270 13.76 1.48 -0.33
N LYS A 271 13.54 1.89 0.92
CA LYS A 271 12.19 2.04 1.48
C LYS A 271 11.64 3.45 1.34
N TYR A 272 10.80 3.68 0.34
CA TYR A 272 10.17 4.98 0.10
C TYR A 272 8.72 4.98 0.56
N SER A 273 8.28 6.04 1.24
CA SER A 273 6.84 6.31 1.38
C SER A 273 6.33 6.87 0.06
N ILE A 274 5.19 6.35 -0.41
CA ILE A 274 4.54 6.79 -1.64
C ILE A 274 3.06 7.02 -1.41
N MET A 275 2.54 8.18 -1.85
CA MET A 275 1.09 8.44 -1.87
C MET A 275 0.39 8.22 -0.52
N GLY A 276 1.06 8.57 0.59
CA GLY A 276 0.56 8.40 1.96
C GLY A 276 0.68 6.98 2.52
N LEU A 277 1.18 6.01 1.75
CA LEU A 277 1.45 4.66 2.23
C LEU A 277 2.79 4.63 3.00
N PRO A 278 2.92 3.81 4.06
CA PRO A 278 4.16 3.68 4.82
C PRO A 278 5.35 3.24 3.96
N ALA A 279 6.55 3.62 4.41
CA ALA A 279 7.76 3.47 3.63
C ALA A 279 8.16 2.01 3.41
N ASP A 280 8.36 1.65 2.14
CA ASP A 280 8.71 0.30 1.70
C ASP A 280 9.33 0.36 0.30
N GLY A 281 10.06 -0.68 -0.08
CA GLY A 281 10.59 -0.81 -1.43
C GLY A 281 9.79 -1.77 -2.29
N ASP A 282 9.01 -2.67 -1.69
CA ASP A 282 8.25 -3.71 -2.39
C ASP A 282 6.78 -3.32 -2.60
N TRP A 283 6.39 -3.17 -3.87
CA TRP A 283 5.04 -2.77 -4.25
C TRP A 283 4.41 -3.68 -5.31
N CYS A 284 3.09 -3.73 -5.30
CA CYS A 284 2.29 -4.44 -6.30
C CYS A 284 1.56 -3.44 -7.19
N LEU A 285 1.61 -3.62 -8.50
CA LEU A 285 0.65 -3.05 -9.44
C LEU A 285 -0.33 -4.14 -9.86
N LEU A 286 -1.50 -4.20 -9.22
CA LEU A 286 -2.56 -5.12 -9.64
C LEU A 286 -3.30 -4.54 -10.85
N SER A 287 -3.48 -5.35 -11.89
CA SER A 287 -4.25 -4.99 -13.07
C SER A 287 -5.69 -5.48 -12.92
N PRO A 288 -6.67 -4.60 -12.64
CA PRO A 288 -8.08 -4.97 -12.75
C PRO A 288 -8.43 -5.14 -14.23
N TYR A 289 -8.08 -6.30 -14.81
CA TYR A 289 -8.29 -6.59 -16.22
C TYR A 289 -9.64 -7.27 -16.45
N PRO A 290 -9.96 -8.42 -15.80
CA PRO A 290 -11.33 -8.92 -15.79
C PRO A 290 -12.29 -8.04 -14.97
N ASP A 291 -11.79 -7.39 -13.91
CA ASP A 291 -12.55 -6.43 -13.11
C ASP A 291 -12.77 -5.11 -13.87
N LYS A 292 -13.86 -5.06 -14.63
CA LYS A 292 -14.26 -3.85 -15.37
C LYS A 292 -14.81 -2.73 -14.49
N SER A 293 -15.03 -2.95 -13.18
CA SER A 293 -15.37 -1.87 -12.25
C SER A 293 -14.14 -1.08 -11.81
N LEU A 294 -12.95 -1.72 -11.88
CA LEU A 294 -11.66 -1.24 -11.39
C LEU A 294 -11.51 -1.18 -9.86
N ILE A 295 -12.56 -1.47 -9.08
CA ILE A 295 -12.59 -1.20 -7.63
C ILE A 295 -12.86 -2.42 -6.74
N ARG A 296 -12.98 -3.66 -7.26
CA ARG A 296 -13.42 -4.81 -6.44
C ARG A 296 -12.45 -5.21 -5.35
N ASN A 297 -11.14 -5.19 -5.63
CA ASN A 297 -10.11 -5.38 -4.60
C ASN A 297 -10.20 -4.30 -3.52
N ALA A 298 -10.23 -3.03 -3.92
CA ALA A 298 -10.37 -1.91 -2.98
C ALA A 298 -11.65 -2.02 -2.13
N LEU A 299 -12.77 -2.40 -2.74
CA LEU A 299 -14.02 -2.64 -2.01
C LEU A 299 -13.87 -3.72 -0.95
N ALA A 300 -13.25 -4.86 -1.27
CA ALA A 300 -13.01 -5.91 -0.30
C ALA A 300 -12.09 -5.45 0.85
N TYR A 301 -11.04 -4.68 0.54
CA TYR A 301 -10.13 -4.15 1.55
C TYR A 301 -10.84 -3.16 2.48
N GLU A 302 -11.67 -2.26 1.95
CA GLU A 302 -12.46 -1.35 2.79
C GLU A 302 -13.48 -2.08 3.67
N LEU A 303 -14.14 -3.12 3.13
CA LEU A 303 -15.02 -3.98 3.92
C LEU A 303 -14.23 -4.68 5.05
N GLY A 304 -13.05 -5.21 4.75
CA GLY A 304 -12.14 -5.79 5.73
C GLY A 304 -11.75 -4.81 6.83
N ASN A 305 -11.34 -3.60 6.47
CA ASN A 305 -10.99 -2.53 7.42
C ASN A 305 -12.15 -2.15 8.34
N ILE A 306 -13.37 -2.06 7.80
CA ILE A 306 -14.60 -1.84 8.60
C ILE A 306 -14.80 -2.94 9.64
N MET A 307 -14.43 -4.18 9.30
CA MET A 307 -14.53 -5.33 10.19
C MET A 307 -13.32 -5.52 11.11
N GLY A 308 -12.21 -4.80 10.88
CA GLY A 308 -10.97 -4.96 11.64
C GLY A 308 -10.12 -6.16 11.18
N LEU A 309 -10.30 -6.61 9.94
CA LEU A 309 -9.39 -7.55 9.30
C LEU A 309 -8.15 -6.82 8.79
N GLU A 310 -7.01 -7.51 8.81
CA GLU A 310 -5.79 -7.02 8.18
C GLU A 310 -5.99 -6.93 6.67
N THR A 311 -5.67 -5.78 6.08
CA THR A 311 -5.73 -5.55 4.63
C THR A 311 -4.50 -4.76 4.18
N PRO A 312 -4.00 -4.99 2.96
CA PRO A 312 -2.90 -4.18 2.46
C PRO A 312 -3.38 -2.76 2.15
N GLY A 313 -2.53 -1.78 2.44
CA GLY A 313 -2.71 -0.42 1.96
C GLY A 313 -2.75 -0.37 0.43
N TYR A 314 -3.52 0.57 -0.12
CA TYR A 314 -3.65 0.72 -1.57
C TYR A 314 -3.89 2.15 -2.01
N THR A 315 -3.61 2.42 -3.28
CA THR A 315 -3.99 3.64 -3.98
C THR A 315 -4.21 3.35 -5.46
N PHE A 316 -5.11 4.10 -6.10
CA PHE A 316 -5.34 3.98 -7.54
C PHE A 316 -4.34 4.84 -8.31
N VAL A 317 -3.74 4.27 -9.35
CA VAL A 317 -2.72 4.97 -10.16
C VAL A 317 -2.97 4.76 -11.65
N GLU A 318 -2.51 5.71 -12.46
CA GLU A 318 -2.39 5.56 -13.90
C GLU A 318 -0.95 5.25 -14.28
N VAL A 319 -0.74 4.21 -15.09
CA VAL A 319 0.60 3.65 -15.32
C VAL A 319 1.05 3.85 -16.76
N TYR A 320 2.32 4.25 -16.93
CA TYR A 320 3.05 4.23 -18.19
C TYR A 320 4.20 3.24 -18.08
N ILE A 321 4.31 2.30 -19.03
CA ILE A 321 5.43 1.36 -19.12
C ILE A 321 6.07 1.50 -20.49
N ASN A 322 7.23 2.13 -20.55
CA ASN A 322 8.05 2.26 -21.74
C ASN A 322 9.09 1.14 -21.78
N THR A 323 9.00 0.31 -22.81
CA THR A 323 9.89 -0.86 -22.97
C THR A 323 10.92 -0.69 -24.07
N ASP A 324 10.82 0.39 -24.85
CA ASP A 324 11.74 0.69 -25.94
C ASP A 324 12.68 1.85 -25.58
N ASN A 325 13.55 2.24 -26.51
CA ASN A 325 14.53 3.31 -26.31
C ASN A 325 14.07 4.65 -26.90
N GLN A 326 12.76 4.84 -27.09
CA GLN A 326 12.12 6.10 -27.48
C GLN A 326 11.59 6.86 -26.25
N PRO A 327 11.29 8.17 -26.37
CA PRO A 327 10.65 8.92 -25.30
C PRO A 327 9.27 8.36 -24.97
N VAL A 328 8.94 8.28 -23.67
CA VAL A 328 7.60 7.91 -23.18
C VAL A 328 6.53 8.68 -23.93
N SER A 329 5.56 7.96 -24.48
CA SER A 329 4.52 8.46 -25.36
C SER A 329 3.14 7.94 -24.95
N SER A 330 2.10 8.29 -25.71
CA SER A 330 0.74 7.81 -25.44
C SER A 330 0.57 6.31 -25.65
N SER A 331 1.44 5.63 -26.42
CA SER A 331 1.35 4.17 -26.60
C SER A 331 1.73 3.40 -25.34
N ASP A 332 2.55 4.01 -24.49
CA ASP A 332 3.10 3.39 -23.27
C ASP A 332 2.11 3.38 -22.11
N TYR A 333 1.01 4.13 -22.23
CA TYR A 333 -0.08 4.13 -21.26
C TYR A 333 -0.70 2.73 -21.11
N GLN A 334 -0.80 2.25 -19.87
CA GLN A 334 -1.31 0.93 -19.49
C GLN A 334 -2.65 0.97 -18.75
N GLY A 335 -3.25 2.13 -18.54
CA GLY A 335 -4.54 2.23 -17.85
C GLY A 335 -4.43 2.42 -16.34
N VAL A 336 -5.56 2.19 -15.65
CA VAL A 336 -5.69 2.30 -14.20
C VAL A 336 -5.25 1.01 -13.51
N TYR A 337 -4.36 1.11 -12.53
CA TYR A 337 -3.93 0.00 -11.69
C TYR A 337 -4.29 0.28 -10.22
N LEU A 338 -4.37 -0.79 -9.43
CA LEU A 338 -4.33 -0.68 -7.98
C LEU A 338 -2.88 -0.87 -7.54
N LEU A 339 -2.22 0.21 -7.14
CA LEU A 339 -0.95 0.10 -6.42
C LEU A 339 -1.26 -0.33 -4.99
N THR A 340 -0.65 -1.40 -4.52
CA THR A 340 -0.92 -1.94 -3.17
C THR A 340 0.34 -2.53 -2.56
N GLU A 341 0.38 -2.49 -1.24
CA GLU A 341 1.43 -3.11 -0.44
C GLU A 341 1.55 -4.59 -0.77
N LYS A 342 2.79 -5.09 -0.76
CA LYS A 342 3.02 -6.54 -0.69
C LYS A 342 2.58 -7.01 0.69
N ILE A 343 1.85 -8.12 0.76
CA ILE A 343 1.55 -8.73 2.05
C ILE A 343 2.83 -9.39 2.54
N GLU A 344 3.38 -8.82 3.61
CA GLU A 344 4.53 -9.32 4.33
C GLU A 344 4.43 -8.98 5.82
N ILE A 345 5.19 -9.70 6.63
CA ILE A 345 5.33 -9.36 8.05
C ILE A 345 6.24 -8.15 8.12
N ASP A 346 5.72 -7.01 8.57
CA ASP A 346 6.52 -5.82 8.92
C ASP A 346 5.71 -4.91 9.85
N LYS A 347 6.41 -4.02 10.57
CA LYS A 347 5.78 -3.14 11.56
C LYS A 347 4.75 -2.18 10.95
N ASP A 348 4.93 -1.83 9.68
CA ASP A 348 4.03 -0.94 8.94
C ASP A 348 3.19 -1.71 7.89
N ARG A 349 3.11 -3.05 8.03
CA ARG A 349 2.35 -3.98 7.19
C ARG A 349 1.52 -4.90 8.09
N LEU A 350 1.66 -6.22 7.95
CA LEU A 350 1.17 -7.16 8.95
C LEU A 350 2.09 -7.12 10.18
N ASN A 351 1.71 -6.31 11.16
CA ASN A 351 2.49 -6.05 12.36
C ASN A 351 2.38 -7.20 13.38
N ILE A 352 3.06 -8.31 13.09
CA ILE A 352 3.25 -9.44 14.00
C ILE A 352 4.74 -9.66 14.27
N ALA A 353 5.07 -10.38 15.34
CA ALA A 353 6.46 -10.63 15.69
C ALA A 353 7.16 -11.48 14.61
N LYS A 354 8.24 -10.98 13.99
CA LYS A 354 9.06 -11.77 13.06
C LYS A 354 9.70 -12.96 13.76
N LEU A 355 9.59 -14.15 13.15
CA LEU A 355 10.26 -15.36 13.61
C LEU A 355 11.74 -15.33 13.20
N LYS A 356 12.64 -15.54 14.16
CA LYS A 356 14.10 -15.54 13.91
C LYS A 356 14.64 -16.97 13.88
N LYS A 357 15.85 -17.17 13.33
CA LYS A 357 16.50 -18.49 13.25
C LYS A 357 16.75 -19.11 14.62
N GLU A 358 17.00 -18.28 15.64
CA GLU A 358 17.21 -18.71 17.03
C GLU A 358 15.90 -19.04 17.78
N ASP A 359 14.73 -18.70 17.22
CA ASP A 359 13.43 -18.94 17.85
C ASP A 359 12.98 -20.40 17.62
N LEU A 360 13.62 -21.33 18.34
CA LEU A 360 13.43 -22.78 18.17
C LEU A 360 12.56 -23.43 19.27
N THR A 361 12.22 -22.69 20.32
CA THR A 361 11.46 -23.20 21.47
C THR A 361 10.43 -22.17 21.94
N GLU A 362 9.45 -22.64 22.72
CA GLU A 362 8.47 -21.76 23.32
C GLU A 362 9.12 -20.86 24.39
N PRO A 363 8.68 -19.58 24.51
CA PRO A 363 7.52 -18.98 23.82
C PRO A 363 7.83 -18.41 22.43
N ASN A 364 9.09 -18.31 22.02
CA ASN A 364 9.47 -17.53 20.84
C ASN A 364 9.04 -18.16 19.50
N ILE A 365 9.07 -19.49 19.42
CA ILE A 365 8.61 -20.26 18.24
C ILE A 365 7.10 -20.15 18.00
N THR A 366 6.32 -19.54 18.91
CA THR A 366 4.86 -19.64 18.86
C THR A 366 4.19 -18.71 17.83
N GLY A 367 4.94 -17.90 17.10
CA GLY A 367 4.39 -16.96 16.12
C GLY A 367 5.44 -16.31 15.22
N GLY A 368 4.95 -15.47 14.32
CA GLY A 368 5.72 -14.99 13.17
C GLY A 368 5.54 -15.85 11.93
N TYR A 369 4.35 -16.44 11.78
CA TYR A 369 4.00 -17.26 10.62
C TYR A 369 2.89 -16.59 9.84
N LEU A 370 3.12 -16.33 8.56
CA LEU A 370 2.12 -15.93 7.58
C LEU A 370 2.00 -17.04 6.54
N MET A 371 0.79 -17.56 6.35
CA MET A 371 0.53 -18.71 5.50
C MET A 371 -0.68 -18.46 4.60
N GLN A 372 -0.81 -19.27 3.55
CA GLN A 372 -2.01 -19.27 2.70
C GLN A 372 -2.36 -20.67 2.23
N PHE A 373 -3.65 -21.02 2.31
CA PHE A 373 -4.19 -22.13 1.55
C PHE A 373 -4.31 -21.72 0.08
N ASN A 374 -3.67 -22.47 -0.80
CA ASN A 374 -3.59 -22.15 -2.20
C ASN A 374 -3.68 -23.41 -3.06
N MET A 375 -4.85 -23.70 -3.65
CA MET A 375 -5.05 -24.92 -4.44
C MET A 375 -3.99 -25.08 -5.53
N MET A 376 -3.39 -26.27 -5.61
CA MET A 376 -2.20 -26.51 -6.46
C MET A 376 -0.98 -25.69 -6.04
N ALA A 377 -0.81 -25.52 -4.72
CA ALA A 377 0.34 -24.87 -4.12
C ALA A 377 1.64 -25.47 -4.67
N ALA A 378 2.54 -24.59 -5.07
CA ALA A 378 3.82 -24.96 -5.67
C ALA A 378 5.00 -24.31 -4.95
N GLU A 379 4.74 -23.26 -4.18
CA GLU A 379 5.79 -22.46 -3.54
C GLU A 379 6.16 -23.06 -2.18
N PRO A 380 7.41 -23.54 -1.98
CA PRO A 380 7.87 -23.98 -0.68
C PRO A 380 8.09 -22.76 0.26
N PRO A 381 8.05 -22.97 1.59
CA PRO A 381 7.78 -24.23 2.29
C PRO A 381 6.30 -24.65 2.29
N LEU A 382 6.04 -25.92 1.97
CA LEU A 382 4.69 -26.50 2.02
C LEU A 382 4.45 -27.24 3.32
N ILE A 383 3.42 -26.82 4.07
CA ILE A 383 2.95 -27.47 5.30
C ILE A 383 1.84 -28.48 4.93
N ARG A 384 1.95 -29.70 5.43
CA ARG A 384 0.97 -30.78 5.18
C ARG A 384 0.55 -31.44 6.49
N GLY A 385 -0.69 -31.89 6.55
CA GLY A 385 -1.20 -32.68 7.67
C GLY A 385 -2.41 -33.53 7.27
N ASN A 386 -3.08 -34.11 8.26
CA ASN A 386 -4.24 -34.98 8.02
C ASN A 386 -5.51 -34.14 8.01
N GLY A 387 -6.16 -34.06 6.84
CA GLY A 387 -7.44 -33.37 6.65
C GLY A 387 -7.36 -31.98 6.00
N TRP A 388 -6.17 -31.57 5.55
CA TRP A 388 -5.97 -30.41 4.66
C TRP A 388 -4.73 -30.63 3.79
N SER A 389 -4.60 -29.84 2.73
CA SER A 389 -3.45 -29.81 1.83
C SER A 389 -3.14 -28.39 1.37
N ASP A 390 -2.05 -28.23 0.63
CA ASP A 390 -1.71 -27.00 -0.10
C ASP A 390 -1.63 -25.73 0.78
N LEU A 391 -1.06 -25.86 1.98
CA LEU A 391 -0.76 -24.73 2.85
C LEU A 391 0.68 -24.26 2.61
N GLU A 392 0.82 -23.09 2.00
CA GLU A 392 2.11 -22.42 1.77
C GLU A 392 2.47 -21.59 3.00
N LEU A 393 3.68 -21.76 3.52
CA LEU A 393 4.27 -20.85 4.50
C LEU A 393 4.95 -19.71 3.73
N THR A 394 4.25 -18.58 3.60
CA THR A 394 4.79 -17.45 2.83
C THR A 394 5.84 -16.66 3.62
N GLU A 395 5.72 -16.59 4.95
CA GLU A 395 6.79 -16.07 5.81
C GLU A 395 6.89 -16.79 7.17
N PRO A 396 8.12 -17.09 7.63
CA PRO A 396 9.39 -16.92 6.90
C PRO A 396 9.52 -17.97 5.78
N ASP A 397 10.08 -17.57 4.65
CA ASP A 397 10.38 -18.43 3.50
C ASP A 397 11.60 -19.34 3.74
N ASP A 398 12.46 -18.99 4.69
CA ASP A 398 13.64 -19.73 5.13
C ASP A 398 13.47 -20.48 6.47
N ALA A 399 12.22 -20.82 6.81
CA ALA A 399 11.86 -21.51 8.06
C ALA A 399 12.66 -22.80 8.31
N LEU A 400 13.15 -22.97 9.54
CA LEU A 400 13.90 -24.15 9.95
C LEU A 400 12.97 -25.37 10.21
N PRO A 401 13.48 -26.62 10.13
CA PRO A 401 12.69 -27.82 10.32
C PRO A 401 11.89 -27.86 11.65
N GLU A 402 12.46 -27.37 12.74
CA GLU A 402 11.82 -27.28 14.05
C GLU A 402 10.62 -26.30 14.03
N GLN A 403 10.78 -25.18 13.33
CA GLN A 403 9.75 -24.16 13.16
C GLN A 403 8.60 -24.68 12.30
N ILE A 404 8.93 -25.34 11.18
CA ILE A 404 7.96 -26.02 10.31
C ILE A 404 7.21 -27.09 11.10
N ALA A 405 7.90 -27.92 11.88
CA ALA A 405 7.29 -28.96 12.69
C ALA A 405 6.33 -28.38 13.75
N TRP A 406 6.71 -27.29 14.42
CA TRP A 406 5.87 -26.64 15.42
C TRP A 406 4.59 -26.08 14.80
N ILE A 407 4.69 -25.29 13.72
CA ILE A 407 3.49 -24.71 13.08
C ILE A 407 2.62 -25.80 12.46
N THR A 408 3.20 -26.84 11.87
CA THR A 408 2.45 -28.02 11.35
C THR A 408 1.61 -28.65 12.45
N ASN A 409 2.17 -28.87 13.65
CA ASN A 409 1.43 -29.42 14.78
C ASN A 409 0.33 -28.47 15.28
N TYR A 410 0.57 -27.16 15.30
CA TYR A 410 -0.45 -26.18 15.67
C TYR A 410 -1.64 -26.19 14.70
N ILE A 411 -1.37 -26.25 13.40
CA ILE A 411 -2.41 -26.36 12.37
C ILE A 411 -3.16 -27.70 12.51
N GLN A 412 -2.49 -28.80 12.83
CA GLN A 412 -3.16 -30.08 13.12
C GLN A 412 -4.08 -30.01 14.32
N LYS A 413 -3.65 -29.39 15.42
CA LYS A 413 -4.50 -29.18 16.59
C LYS A 413 -5.72 -28.33 16.23
N THR A 414 -5.52 -27.28 15.44
CA THR A 414 -6.61 -26.42 14.95
C THR A 414 -7.62 -27.20 14.13
N HIS A 415 -7.18 -27.97 13.13
CA HIS A 415 -8.05 -28.82 12.32
C HIS A 415 -8.80 -29.84 13.18
N ASN A 416 -8.12 -30.52 14.10
CA ASN A 416 -8.74 -31.50 14.99
C ASN A 416 -9.79 -30.86 15.91
N ALA A 417 -9.54 -29.65 16.40
CA ALA A 417 -10.45 -28.94 17.28
C ALA A 417 -11.73 -28.50 16.56
N ILE A 418 -11.62 -28.02 15.32
CA ILE A 418 -12.76 -27.71 14.43
C ILE A 418 -13.62 -28.96 14.16
N HIS A 419 -13.00 -30.13 14.06
CA HIS A 419 -13.66 -31.42 13.80
C HIS A 419 -14.00 -32.24 15.06
N SER A 420 -13.80 -31.66 16.25
CA SER A 420 -14.03 -32.38 17.50
C SER A 420 -15.52 -32.58 17.78
N ALA A 421 -15.84 -33.48 18.73
CA ALA A 421 -17.23 -33.74 19.13
C ALA A 421 -17.91 -32.52 19.80
N ASN A 422 -17.12 -31.65 20.43
CA ASN A 422 -17.57 -30.42 21.10
C ASN A 422 -16.80 -29.21 20.53
N PRO A 423 -17.03 -28.85 19.25
CA PRO A 423 -16.14 -27.95 18.52
C PRO A 423 -16.12 -26.53 19.09
N SER A 424 -17.19 -26.08 19.75
CA SER A 424 -17.28 -24.76 20.38
C SER A 424 -16.85 -24.71 21.85
N ASP A 425 -16.31 -25.80 22.41
CA ASP A 425 -15.77 -25.78 23.78
C ASP A 425 -14.54 -24.83 23.88
N PRO A 426 -14.48 -23.93 24.88
CA PRO A 426 -13.45 -22.91 24.93
C PRO A 426 -12.03 -23.43 25.19
N ASN A 427 -11.89 -24.64 25.74
CA ASN A 427 -10.59 -25.20 26.16
C ASN A 427 -10.09 -26.29 25.20
N THR A 428 -11.00 -27.00 24.55
CA THR A 428 -10.69 -28.17 23.72
C THR A 428 -11.13 -28.02 22.26
N GLY A 429 -12.08 -27.12 21.99
CA GLY A 429 -12.61 -26.82 20.67
C GLY A 429 -11.82 -25.72 19.93
N TYR A 430 -12.35 -25.29 18.79
CA TYR A 430 -11.72 -24.27 17.95
C TYR A 430 -11.42 -22.95 18.71
N PRO A 431 -12.19 -22.48 19.71
CA PRO A 431 -11.87 -21.23 20.39
C PRO A 431 -10.55 -21.27 21.17
N ALA A 432 -9.98 -22.45 21.45
CA ALA A 432 -8.66 -22.57 22.07
C ALA A 432 -7.51 -22.25 21.10
N TYR A 433 -7.75 -22.37 19.78
CA TYR A 433 -6.69 -22.32 18.75
C TYR A 433 -6.84 -21.18 17.75
N ILE A 434 -8.07 -20.73 17.48
CA ILE A 434 -8.35 -19.64 16.54
C ILE A 434 -8.91 -18.42 17.24
N ASP A 435 -8.60 -17.25 16.68
CA ASP A 435 -9.34 -16.03 16.91
C ASP A 435 -10.68 -16.14 16.16
N VAL A 436 -11.74 -16.53 16.89
CA VAL A 436 -13.04 -16.85 16.30
C VAL A 436 -13.63 -15.66 15.54
N ASP A 437 -13.41 -14.44 16.03
CA ASP A 437 -14.03 -13.24 15.46
C ASP A 437 -13.36 -12.88 14.12
N SER A 438 -12.04 -13.07 13.97
CA SER A 438 -11.36 -12.94 12.67
C SER A 438 -11.89 -13.92 11.61
N PHE A 439 -12.18 -15.17 11.99
CA PHE A 439 -12.76 -16.16 11.08
C PHE A 439 -14.20 -15.81 10.71
N VAL A 440 -14.99 -15.28 11.65
CA VAL A 440 -16.34 -14.78 11.39
C VAL A 440 -16.30 -13.65 10.36
N ASP A 441 -15.47 -12.63 10.58
CA ASP A 441 -15.37 -11.48 9.69
C ASP A 441 -14.81 -11.86 8.32
N TYR A 442 -13.84 -12.78 8.28
CA TYR A 442 -13.28 -13.30 7.03
C TYR A 442 -14.34 -14.04 6.19
N ILE A 443 -15.20 -14.85 6.82
CA ILE A 443 -16.33 -15.49 6.13
C ILE A 443 -17.31 -14.44 5.62
N ILE A 444 -17.65 -13.42 6.43
CA ILE A 444 -18.58 -12.37 6.00
C ILE A 444 -18.09 -11.67 4.72
N VAL A 445 -16.81 -11.26 4.65
CA VAL A 445 -16.26 -10.61 3.45
C VAL A 445 -16.31 -11.53 2.24
N ASN A 446 -15.86 -12.78 2.38
CA ASN A 446 -15.85 -13.74 1.28
C ASN A 446 -17.27 -14.06 0.79
N GLU A 447 -18.23 -14.21 1.71
CA GLU A 447 -19.63 -14.44 1.35
C GLU A 447 -20.30 -13.21 0.75
N MET A 448 -19.93 -11.99 1.13
CA MET A 448 -20.37 -10.77 0.45
C MET A 448 -19.80 -10.69 -0.97
N ALA A 449 -18.53 -11.04 -1.15
CA ALA A 449 -17.86 -11.01 -2.44
C ALA A 449 -18.33 -12.12 -3.38
N ARG A 450 -18.77 -13.27 -2.85
CA ARG A 450 -19.13 -14.44 -3.66
C ARG A 450 -17.99 -14.83 -4.63
N GLN A 451 -16.75 -14.65 -4.21
CA GLN A 451 -15.57 -14.92 -5.03
C GLN A 451 -15.44 -16.44 -5.25
N GLY A 452 -15.23 -16.86 -6.50
CA GLY A 452 -15.23 -18.28 -6.85
C GLY A 452 -14.04 -19.07 -6.30
N ASP A 453 -12.99 -18.36 -5.90
CA ASP A 453 -11.77 -18.91 -5.31
C ASP A 453 -11.76 -18.91 -3.77
N SER A 454 -12.81 -18.35 -3.14
CA SER A 454 -12.91 -18.24 -1.69
C SER A 454 -12.64 -19.57 -1.00
N TYR A 455 -11.83 -19.54 0.06
CA TYR A 455 -11.46 -20.69 0.90
C TYR A 455 -10.57 -21.75 0.23
N MET A 456 -10.23 -21.60 -1.04
CA MET A 456 -9.43 -22.56 -1.80
C MET A 456 -8.12 -21.97 -2.32
N ARG A 457 -8.14 -20.72 -2.76
CA ARG A 457 -6.96 -19.95 -3.19
C ARG A 457 -6.87 -18.65 -2.42
N SER A 458 -5.65 -18.10 -2.34
CA SER A 458 -5.37 -16.82 -1.66
C SER A 458 -5.97 -16.74 -0.24
N THR A 459 -6.16 -17.89 0.42
CA THR A 459 -6.88 -17.98 1.68
C THR A 459 -5.87 -17.89 2.82
N ARG A 460 -5.62 -16.64 3.24
CA ARG A 460 -4.55 -16.30 4.16
C ARG A 460 -4.95 -16.52 5.62
N ILE A 461 -3.97 -16.97 6.39
CA ILE A 461 -4.03 -17.08 7.84
C ILE A 461 -2.66 -16.67 8.41
N PHE A 462 -2.65 -16.14 9.62
CA PHE A 462 -1.41 -15.78 10.29
C PHE A 462 -1.45 -16.10 11.78
N LYS A 463 -0.26 -16.27 12.36
CA LYS A 463 -0.10 -16.57 13.77
C LYS A 463 0.95 -15.65 14.39
N ASP A 464 0.49 -14.77 15.27
CA ASP A 464 1.36 -13.94 16.10
C ASP A 464 1.80 -14.67 17.39
N ARG A 465 2.92 -14.23 17.95
CA ARG A 465 3.59 -14.86 19.09
C ARG A 465 2.69 -14.83 20.32
N GLY A 466 2.43 -15.99 20.90
CA GLY A 466 1.52 -16.16 22.03
C GLY A 466 0.03 -15.91 21.72
N GLN A 467 -0.33 -15.59 20.47
CA GLN A 467 -1.70 -15.32 20.06
C GLN A 467 -2.32 -16.53 19.35
N LYS A 468 -3.65 -16.54 19.23
CA LYS A 468 -4.38 -17.53 18.44
C LYS A 468 -4.20 -17.28 16.94
N LEU A 469 -4.45 -18.31 16.13
CA LEU A 469 -4.42 -18.21 14.67
C LEU A 469 -5.55 -17.30 14.19
N LYS A 470 -5.24 -16.35 13.30
CA LYS A 470 -6.18 -15.39 12.74
C LYS A 470 -6.38 -15.64 11.25
N ALA A 471 -7.57 -15.33 10.74
CA ALA A 471 -7.85 -15.31 9.30
C ALA A 471 -7.50 -13.95 8.68
N GLY A 472 -7.03 -13.95 7.43
CA GLY A 472 -6.47 -12.79 6.73
C GLY A 472 -4.93 -12.84 6.66
N PRO A 473 -4.27 -11.78 6.16
CA PRO A 473 -4.85 -10.57 5.57
C PRO A 473 -5.65 -10.83 4.29
N LEU A 474 -6.57 -9.92 3.94
CA LEU A 474 -7.37 -10.05 2.71
C LEU A 474 -6.50 -9.86 1.45
N TRP A 475 -6.80 -10.66 0.41
CA TRP A 475 -6.12 -10.60 -0.89
C TRP A 475 -7.02 -11.18 -1.99
N ASP A 476 -6.94 -10.66 -3.22
CA ASP A 476 -7.46 -11.32 -4.45
C ASP A 476 -8.99 -11.42 -4.61
N PHE A 477 -9.66 -10.26 -4.63
CA PHE A 477 -11.13 -10.13 -4.72
C PHE A 477 -11.64 -9.54 -6.05
N ASP A 478 -10.78 -9.37 -7.06
CA ASP A 478 -11.12 -8.76 -8.35
C ASP A 478 -12.19 -9.56 -9.13
N LEU A 479 -12.21 -10.89 -8.99
CA LEU A 479 -13.21 -11.76 -9.63
C LEU A 479 -14.53 -11.90 -8.83
N GLY A 480 -14.63 -11.26 -7.66
CA GLY A 480 -15.84 -11.23 -6.83
C GLY A 480 -16.88 -10.20 -7.29
N PHE A 481 -17.91 -10.01 -6.48
CA PHE A 481 -18.94 -8.98 -6.61
C PHE A 481 -19.51 -8.82 -8.03
N ASP A 482 -20.08 -9.91 -8.56
CA ASP A 482 -20.65 -9.95 -9.91
C ASP A 482 -19.65 -9.58 -11.02
N CYS A 483 -18.35 -9.87 -10.85
CA CYS A 483 -17.38 -9.74 -11.93
C CYS A 483 -17.54 -10.87 -12.96
N VAL A 484 -17.58 -12.10 -12.45
CA VAL A 484 -17.60 -13.33 -13.24
C VAL A 484 -19.01 -13.92 -13.26
N ALA A 485 -19.62 -14.00 -14.44
CA ALA A 485 -20.93 -14.62 -14.69
C ALA A 485 -20.87 -16.15 -14.70
N GLY A 486 -19.69 -16.70 -14.99
CA GLY A 486 -19.40 -18.13 -14.91
C GLY A 486 -17.97 -18.42 -15.32
N PHE A 487 -17.42 -19.51 -14.81
CA PHE A 487 -16.17 -20.04 -15.32
C PHE A 487 -16.43 -20.75 -16.65
N GLY A 488 -15.61 -20.51 -17.68
CA GLY A 488 -15.81 -21.02 -19.05
C GLY A 488 -15.89 -22.55 -19.21
N TRP A 489 -15.77 -23.31 -18.12
CA TRP A 489 -15.81 -24.78 -18.06
C TRP A 489 -16.99 -25.34 -17.25
N GLY A 490 -17.94 -24.50 -16.80
CA GLY A 490 -19.05 -24.88 -15.92
C GLY A 490 -18.66 -24.84 -14.44
N GLY A 491 -19.48 -24.17 -13.62
CA GLY A 491 -19.20 -23.85 -12.21
C GLY A 491 -19.44 -22.37 -11.90
N GLY A 492 -20.14 -22.11 -10.80
CA GLY A 492 -20.68 -20.85 -10.30
C GLY A 492 -19.79 -19.60 -10.39
N GLY A 493 -20.31 -18.59 -11.07
CA GLY A 493 -19.74 -17.25 -11.03
C GLY A 493 -20.03 -16.53 -9.72
N SER A 494 -19.42 -15.36 -9.58
CA SER A 494 -19.73 -14.38 -8.54
C SER A 494 -21.11 -13.72 -8.68
N SER A 495 -21.83 -13.94 -9.79
CA SER A 495 -23.06 -13.20 -10.15
C SER A 495 -24.35 -13.62 -9.46
N ASN A 496 -24.44 -14.83 -8.90
CA ASN A 496 -25.67 -15.23 -8.19
C ASN A 496 -25.68 -14.61 -6.78
N VAL A 497 -26.79 -13.98 -6.39
CA VAL A 497 -26.95 -13.36 -5.07
C VAL A 497 -27.28 -14.38 -3.98
N GLN A 498 -27.70 -15.60 -4.34
CA GLN A 498 -28.10 -16.67 -3.42
C GLN A 498 -27.04 -17.77 -3.31
N GLY A 499 -27.04 -18.48 -2.18
CA GLY A 499 -26.14 -19.60 -1.91
C GLY A 499 -24.84 -19.18 -1.24
N TRP A 500 -24.02 -20.15 -0.86
CA TRP A 500 -22.86 -19.97 0.01
C TRP A 500 -21.56 -20.40 -0.69
N GLN A 501 -20.52 -19.56 -0.63
CA GLN A 501 -19.18 -19.93 -1.14
C GLN A 501 -18.49 -20.95 -0.23
N PHE A 502 -18.72 -20.90 1.08
CA PHE A 502 -18.12 -21.86 2.02
C PHE A 502 -18.64 -23.28 1.81
N GLN A 503 -19.70 -23.48 1.02
CA GLN A 503 -20.15 -24.82 0.68
C GLN A 503 -19.28 -25.39 -0.45
N PRO A 504 -18.66 -26.57 -0.23
CA PRO A 504 -17.62 -27.07 -1.09
C PRO A 504 -18.06 -27.14 -2.55
N MET A 505 -17.22 -26.57 -3.40
CA MET A 505 -17.33 -26.68 -4.85
C MET A 505 -16.92 -28.12 -5.21
N PHE A 506 -17.89 -28.91 -5.68
CA PHE A 506 -17.76 -30.34 -6.03
C PHE A 506 -17.46 -31.28 -4.85
N GLY A 507 -17.84 -32.55 -4.98
CA GLY A 507 -17.36 -33.64 -4.12
C GLY A 507 -15.86 -33.93 -4.27
N THR A 508 -15.04 -32.91 -4.50
CA THR A 508 -13.57 -32.96 -4.55
C THR A 508 -12.99 -32.41 -3.25
N ASN A 509 -11.89 -33.01 -2.77
CA ASN A 509 -11.16 -32.54 -1.59
C ASN A 509 -10.78 -31.06 -1.73
N SER A 510 -11.46 -30.18 -0.98
CA SER A 510 -11.01 -28.81 -0.77
C SER A 510 -9.62 -28.81 -0.11
N THR A 511 -8.79 -27.80 -0.39
CA THR A 511 -7.50 -27.61 0.29
C THR A 511 -7.68 -27.58 1.80
N VAL A 512 -8.79 -26.98 2.26
CA VAL A 512 -9.22 -26.98 3.65
C VAL A 512 -10.75 -26.87 3.71
N ASP A 513 -11.39 -27.58 4.63
CA ASP A 513 -12.86 -27.56 4.81
C ASP A 513 -13.31 -26.77 6.06
N TRP A 514 -12.37 -26.10 6.73
CA TRP A 514 -12.58 -25.44 8.02
C TRP A 514 -13.78 -24.51 8.03
N TYR A 515 -13.93 -23.66 7.00
CA TYR A 515 -15.00 -22.68 6.92
C TYR A 515 -16.38 -23.36 6.80
N TYR A 516 -16.47 -24.43 6.01
CA TYR A 516 -17.70 -25.23 5.92
C TYR A 516 -18.03 -25.91 7.25
N THR A 517 -17.02 -26.51 7.89
CA THR A 517 -17.20 -27.25 9.14
C THR A 517 -17.55 -26.33 10.31
N LEU A 518 -16.93 -25.14 10.41
CA LEU A 518 -17.32 -24.10 11.37
C LEU A 518 -18.78 -23.69 11.18
N MET A 519 -19.23 -23.49 9.93
CA MET A 519 -20.62 -23.13 9.63
C MET A 519 -21.64 -24.23 9.94
N LYS A 520 -21.23 -25.45 10.33
CA LYS A 520 -22.14 -26.49 10.85
C LYS A 520 -22.38 -26.37 12.35
N ASP A 521 -21.49 -25.71 13.10
CA ASP A 521 -21.61 -25.53 14.55
C ASP A 521 -22.63 -24.42 14.87
N PRO A 522 -23.70 -24.70 15.65
CA PRO A 522 -24.71 -23.70 15.99
C PRO A 522 -24.15 -22.48 16.74
N SER A 523 -23.12 -22.66 17.57
CA SER A 523 -22.49 -21.55 18.30
C SER A 523 -21.78 -20.59 17.34
N PHE A 524 -21.08 -21.13 16.34
CA PHE A 524 -20.46 -20.32 15.29
C PHE A 524 -21.51 -19.60 14.42
N GLN A 525 -22.58 -20.29 14.01
CA GLN A 525 -23.72 -19.68 13.28
C GLN A 525 -24.33 -18.51 14.06
N GLN A 526 -24.49 -18.64 15.38
CA GLN A 526 -25.01 -17.57 16.22
C GLN A 526 -24.06 -16.36 16.25
N LYS A 527 -22.75 -16.60 16.36
CA LYS A 527 -21.74 -15.53 16.32
C LYS A 527 -21.76 -14.77 15.01
N ILE A 528 -21.75 -15.46 13.87
CA ILE A 528 -21.76 -14.79 12.56
C ILE A 528 -23.08 -14.05 12.31
N ALA A 529 -24.23 -14.62 12.71
CA ALA A 529 -25.52 -13.95 12.59
C ALA A 529 -25.58 -12.66 13.45
N ALA A 530 -25.06 -12.69 14.67
CA ALA A 530 -24.98 -11.52 15.53
C ALA A 530 -24.04 -10.45 14.97
N ARG A 531 -22.86 -10.87 14.47
CA ARG A 531 -21.89 -9.96 13.85
C ARG A 531 -22.47 -9.31 12.59
N TRP A 532 -23.09 -10.10 11.71
CA TRP A 532 -23.77 -9.61 10.51
C TRP A 532 -24.88 -8.60 10.84
N SER A 533 -25.73 -8.92 11.82
CA SER A 533 -26.80 -8.00 12.25
C SER A 533 -26.25 -6.67 12.76
N SER A 534 -25.17 -6.69 13.55
CA SER A 534 -24.48 -5.48 14.01
C SER A 534 -23.94 -4.65 12.84
N LEU A 535 -23.23 -5.29 11.91
CA LEU A 535 -22.69 -4.62 10.71
C LEU A 535 -23.80 -3.99 9.87
N ARG A 536 -24.90 -4.71 9.63
CA ARG A 536 -26.03 -4.25 8.82
C ARG A 536 -26.85 -3.13 9.46
N SER A 537 -26.87 -3.06 10.79
CA SER A 537 -27.49 -1.94 11.52
C SER A 537 -26.70 -0.64 11.44
N GLY A 538 -25.45 -0.68 10.97
CA GLY A 538 -24.56 0.48 10.93
C GLY A 538 -23.64 0.47 9.71
N PRO A 539 -22.37 0.07 9.86
CA PRO A 539 -21.33 0.33 8.87
C PRO A 539 -21.57 -0.33 7.51
N LEU A 540 -22.29 -1.46 7.46
CA LEU A 540 -22.66 -2.14 6.22
C LEU A 540 -24.14 -1.95 5.86
N SER A 541 -24.82 -0.92 6.36
CA SER A 541 -26.17 -0.55 5.89
C SER A 541 -26.17 -0.26 4.38
N ASP A 542 -27.33 -0.35 3.72
CA ASP A 542 -27.43 -0.13 2.27
C ASP A 542 -26.91 1.24 1.85
N ASN A 543 -27.17 2.27 2.65
CA ASN A 543 -26.68 3.63 2.39
C ASN A 543 -25.16 3.70 2.49
N ASN A 544 -24.57 3.06 3.50
CA ASN A 544 -23.11 3.06 3.67
C ASN A 544 -22.40 2.21 2.61
N LEU A 545 -22.99 1.10 2.17
CA LEU A 545 -22.46 0.30 1.06
C LEU A 545 -22.47 1.08 -0.27
N LYS A 546 -23.56 1.80 -0.57
CA LYS A 546 -23.64 2.68 -1.75
C LYS A 546 -22.63 3.82 -1.65
N ALA A 547 -22.54 4.47 -0.50
CA ALA A 547 -21.58 5.55 -0.27
C ALA A 547 -20.12 5.08 -0.40
N LEU A 548 -19.82 3.86 0.07
CA LEU A 548 -18.51 3.25 -0.08
C LEU A 548 -18.15 3.04 -1.57
N ILE A 549 -19.05 2.42 -2.34
CA ILE A 549 -18.85 2.20 -3.79
C ILE A 549 -18.69 3.54 -4.52
N GLN A 550 -19.49 4.55 -4.16
CA GLN A 550 -19.38 5.88 -4.74
C GLN A 550 -18.04 6.55 -4.40
N ARG A 551 -17.58 6.46 -3.14
CA ARG A 551 -16.29 6.99 -2.69
C ARG A 551 -15.12 6.37 -3.47
N LEU A 552 -15.17 5.07 -3.71
CA LEU A 552 -14.14 4.35 -4.46
C LEU A 552 -14.16 4.64 -5.96
N SER A 553 -15.35 4.76 -6.55
CA SER A 553 -15.49 4.95 -8.00
C SER A 553 -15.34 6.41 -8.44
N SER A 554 -15.81 7.40 -7.67
CA SER A 554 -15.86 8.80 -8.12
C SER A 554 -14.50 9.34 -8.62
N PRO A 555 -13.37 9.12 -7.93
CA PRO A 555 -12.05 9.58 -8.39
C PRO A 555 -11.60 8.96 -9.72
N LEU A 556 -12.15 7.81 -10.10
CA LEU A 556 -11.74 7.06 -11.29
C LEU A 556 -12.44 7.52 -12.57
N SER A 557 -13.44 8.40 -12.52
CA SER A 557 -14.31 8.68 -13.68
C SER A 557 -13.56 9.01 -14.98
N ASN A 558 -12.49 9.80 -14.90
CA ASN A 558 -11.67 10.14 -16.07
C ASN A 558 -10.62 9.06 -16.38
N GLY A 559 -9.99 8.49 -15.34
CA GLY A 559 -9.04 7.39 -15.49
C GLY A 559 -9.67 6.15 -16.14
N ALA A 560 -10.91 5.83 -15.77
CA ALA A 560 -11.70 4.75 -16.34
C ALA A 560 -11.97 4.96 -17.85
N LYS A 561 -12.34 6.18 -18.27
CA LYS A 561 -12.50 6.52 -19.69
C LYS A 561 -11.21 6.25 -20.46
N ARG A 562 -10.06 6.72 -19.96
CA ARG A 562 -8.75 6.45 -20.59
C ARG A 562 -8.40 4.96 -20.56
N ASN A 563 -8.65 4.28 -19.44
CA ASN A 563 -8.42 2.85 -19.29
C ASN A 563 -9.18 2.04 -20.34
N PHE A 564 -10.47 2.32 -20.57
CA PHE A 564 -11.27 1.57 -21.55
C PHE A 564 -11.10 2.06 -22.99
N GLN A 565 -10.53 3.24 -23.21
CA GLN A 565 -9.99 3.62 -24.52
C GLN A 565 -8.76 2.79 -24.89
N LYS A 566 -7.87 2.51 -23.91
CA LYS A 566 -6.70 1.63 -24.10
C LYS A 566 -7.10 0.16 -24.19
N TRP A 567 -7.93 -0.29 -23.25
CA TRP A 567 -8.40 -1.66 -23.11
C TRP A 567 -9.89 -1.72 -23.43
N ASN A 568 -10.23 -1.83 -24.71
CA ASN A 568 -11.62 -1.83 -25.16
C ASN A 568 -12.32 -3.18 -24.87
N ILE A 569 -12.60 -3.44 -23.59
CA ILE A 569 -13.10 -4.73 -23.09
C ILE A 569 -14.50 -4.66 -22.48
N LEU A 570 -15.13 -3.49 -22.39
CA LEU A 570 -16.42 -3.31 -21.69
C LEU A 570 -17.51 -4.23 -22.26
N ASN A 571 -17.60 -4.31 -23.59
CA ASN A 571 -18.59 -5.14 -24.30
C ASN A 571 -18.11 -6.57 -24.60
N THR A 572 -16.92 -6.96 -24.15
CA THR A 572 -16.33 -8.29 -24.38
C THR A 572 -16.79 -9.26 -23.30
N SER A 573 -17.39 -10.40 -23.67
CA SER A 573 -17.89 -11.39 -22.70
C SER A 573 -16.81 -12.26 -22.06
N MET A 574 -15.64 -12.40 -22.70
CA MET A 574 -14.52 -13.19 -22.19
C MET A 574 -13.28 -12.30 -22.02
N VAL A 575 -12.84 -12.09 -20.77
CA VAL A 575 -11.66 -11.28 -20.45
C VAL A 575 -10.76 -12.07 -19.50
N GLY A 576 -9.47 -12.21 -19.84
CA GLY A 576 -8.52 -12.96 -19.02
C GLY A 576 -8.86 -14.45 -18.84
N GLY A 577 -9.69 -15.03 -19.72
CA GLY A 577 -10.19 -16.40 -19.59
C GLY A 577 -11.47 -16.55 -18.75
N PHE A 578 -12.05 -15.45 -18.27
CA PHE A 578 -13.27 -15.45 -17.45
C PHE A 578 -14.47 -14.89 -18.21
N GLY A 579 -15.64 -15.48 -17.98
CA GLY A 579 -16.92 -14.94 -18.45
C GLY A 579 -17.29 -13.72 -17.61
N THR A 580 -17.17 -12.51 -18.16
CA THR A 580 -17.37 -11.24 -17.45
C THR A 580 -18.63 -10.52 -17.90
N GLN A 581 -19.15 -9.63 -17.04
CA GLN A 581 -20.30 -8.80 -17.36
C GLN A 581 -20.02 -7.89 -18.57
N THR A 582 -20.97 -7.80 -19.51
CA THR A 582 -20.87 -6.95 -20.69
C THR A 582 -21.69 -5.68 -20.52
N THR A 583 -21.05 -4.54 -20.75
CA THR A 583 -21.71 -3.21 -20.67
C THR A 583 -21.28 -2.34 -21.85
N GLN A 584 -22.01 -1.24 -22.06
CA GLN A 584 -21.64 -0.21 -23.04
C GLN A 584 -20.79 0.90 -22.41
N THR A 585 -20.97 1.13 -21.11
CA THR A 585 -20.29 2.19 -20.36
C THR A 585 -19.66 1.61 -19.10
N TRP A 586 -18.69 2.33 -18.53
CA TRP A 586 -18.09 1.95 -17.25
C TRP A 586 -19.06 2.18 -16.08
N GLU A 587 -19.88 3.23 -16.14
CA GLU A 587 -20.89 3.54 -15.12
C GLU A 587 -21.88 2.39 -14.94
N GLN A 588 -22.25 1.70 -16.02
CA GLN A 588 -23.06 0.47 -15.95
C GLN A 588 -22.37 -0.67 -15.19
N GLN A 589 -21.03 -0.77 -15.19
CA GLN A 589 -20.31 -1.74 -14.37
C GLN A 589 -20.43 -1.40 -12.89
N ILE A 590 -20.36 -0.11 -12.54
CA ILE A 590 -20.58 0.36 -11.17
C ILE A 590 -22.02 0.08 -10.72
N ASP A 591 -23.01 0.28 -11.60
CA ASP A 591 -24.41 -0.05 -11.30
C ASP A 591 -24.63 -1.55 -11.05
N ILE A 592 -23.97 -2.41 -11.83
CA ILE A 592 -24.00 -3.87 -11.63
C ILE A 592 -23.41 -4.23 -10.27
N LEU A 593 -22.20 -3.73 -9.98
CA LEU A 593 -21.52 -3.94 -8.69
C LEU A 593 -22.39 -3.49 -7.51
N GLN A 594 -22.93 -2.27 -7.56
CA GLN A 594 -23.78 -1.74 -6.51
C GLN A 594 -25.05 -2.56 -6.33
N ARG A 595 -25.74 -2.89 -7.42
CA ARG A 595 -26.96 -3.71 -7.37
C ARG A 595 -26.67 -5.08 -6.76
N PHE A 596 -25.57 -5.71 -7.15
CA PHE A 596 -25.16 -6.99 -6.61
C PHE A 596 -24.92 -6.91 -5.10
N VAL A 597 -24.09 -5.97 -4.64
CA VAL A 597 -23.73 -5.82 -3.22
C VAL A 597 -24.98 -5.64 -2.35
N ILE A 598 -25.92 -4.81 -2.78
CA ILE A 598 -27.18 -4.56 -2.05
C ILE A 598 -28.07 -5.80 -2.04
N ASN A 599 -28.28 -6.43 -3.20
CA ASN A 599 -29.11 -7.63 -3.28
C ASN A 599 -28.50 -8.82 -2.51
N ARG A 600 -27.17 -8.94 -2.52
CA ARG A 600 -26.44 -9.96 -1.76
C ARG A 600 -26.57 -9.72 -0.27
N ALA A 601 -26.40 -8.47 0.19
CA ALA A 601 -26.61 -8.13 1.59
C ALA A 601 -28.05 -8.44 2.05
N ALA A 602 -29.05 -8.07 1.23
CA ALA A 602 -30.46 -8.39 1.52
C ALA A 602 -30.74 -9.90 1.56
N TRP A 603 -30.07 -10.70 0.73
CA TRP A 603 -30.16 -12.15 0.84
C TRP A 603 -29.53 -12.67 2.13
N LEU A 604 -28.33 -12.19 2.48
CA LEU A 604 -27.64 -12.57 3.73
C LEU A 604 -28.49 -12.23 4.97
N ASP A 605 -29.21 -11.11 4.97
CA ASP A 605 -30.15 -10.70 6.02
C ASP A 605 -31.22 -11.77 6.31
N THR A 606 -31.61 -12.57 5.31
CA THR A 606 -32.66 -13.60 5.42
C THR A 606 -32.15 -15.04 5.34
N SER A 607 -30.86 -15.23 5.06
CA SER A 607 -30.24 -16.53 4.81
C SER A 607 -30.18 -17.46 6.04
N GLY A 608 -30.27 -16.88 7.23
CA GLY A 608 -30.12 -17.58 8.50
C GLY A 608 -28.70 -18.10 8.78
N TRP A 609 -27.70 -17.76 7.94
CA TRP A 609 -26.30 -18.20 8.09
C TRP A 609 -26.14 -19.71 8.28
N LYS A 610 -26.96 -20.50 7.56
CA LYS A 610 -26.99 -21.96 7.64
C LYS A 610 -26.60 -22.58 6.30
N PRO A 611 -25.73 -23.60 6.29
CA PRO A 611 -25.49 -24.38 5.08
C PRO A 611 -26.79 -24.95 4.51
N THR A 612 -26.95 -24.91 3.19
CA THR A 612 -28.11 -25.49 2.51
C THR A 612 -27.85 -26.94 2.10
N THR A 613 -28.90 -27.76 1.98
CA THR A 613 -28.76 -29.12 1.43
C THR A 613 -28.51 -29.13 -0.08
N THR A 614 -28.79 -28.00 -0.76
CA THR A 614 -28.54 -27.79 -2.18
C THR A 614 -27.15 -27.22 -2.42
N ASN A 615 -26.41 -27.83 -3.33
CA ASN A 615 -25.12 -27.34 -3.80
C ASN A 615 -25.34 -26.05 -4.64
N PRO A 616 -24.78 -24.90 -4.25
CA PRO A 616 -24.97 -23.62 -4.97
C PRO A 616 -24.33 -23.60 -6.36
N TRP A 617 -23.57 -24.64 -6.70
CA TRP A 617 -22.83 -24.78 -7.95
C TRP A 617 -23.61 -25.51 -9.07
N GLY A 618 -24.83 -25.98 -8.79
CA GLY A 618 -25.77 -26.48 -9.82
C GLY A 618 -25.41 -27.83 -10.46
N PHE A 619 -24.63 -28.65 -9.75
CA PHE A 619 -24.29 -30.03 -10.15
C PHE A 619 -25.22 -31.06 -9.54
#